data_AF-A0A356EVH9-F1
#
_entry.id   AF-A0A356EVH9-F1
#
_cell.length_a   1.000
_cell.length_b   1.000
_cell.length_c   1.000
_cell.angle_alpha   90.00
_cell.angle_beta   90.00
_cell.angle_gamma   90.00
#
_symmetry.space_group_name_H-M   'P 1'
#
loop_
_entity.id
_entity.type
_entity.pdbx_description
1 polymer ?
#
loop_
_entity_poly.entity_id
_entity_poly.type
_entity_poly.pdbx_seq_one_letter_code
_entity_poly.pdbx_strand_id
1 'polypeptide(L)'
;MTGREIAVPVSVVVETKPEVRVERTLIFQRPAIGPGLRWTVRGYAVGKLDLDGEPYDAILADGNANVTFGTIGRDRVWIDLNRDGRFDALTEQFPLGKPVRKGDRIYVVRSNRLATKVSAVAREPGEGKIRLELAHDMKVEKVSAELISDLGELVEIDSIDKATPVPHGTYYIASLVIKTTGDDGQPWFYTFSGKNRKRHDVAIGDEATVALLDGLDMRVEIGYSGKNEAKPGETVRVQPEVVTSDGSLVLKSCTVGSEDSRSSTEAAAVILFLSPEGETLSRGTSGFG
;
A
#
# COMPACT_ATOMS: atom_id res chain seq x y z
N MET A 1 3.91 28.34 22.54
CA MET A 1 4.61 27.32 23.36
C MET A 1 4.93 26.15 22.44
N THR A 2 6.19 25.97 22.08
CA THR A 2 6.69 24.85 21.27
C THR A 2 6.60 23.57 22.08
N GLY A 3 5.85 22.57 21.60
CA GLY A 3 5.80 21.25 22.21
C GLY A 3 7.21 20.66 22.32
N ARG A 4 7.52 20.02 23.44
CA ARG A 4 8.84 19.40 23.69
C ARG A 4 9.02 18.24 22.71
N GLU A 5 9.90 18.41 21.73
CA GLU A 5 10.27 17.34 20.80
C GLU A 5 11.35 16.45 21.43
N ILE A 6 11.27 15.15 21.21
CA ILE A 6 12.30 14.18 21.61
C ILE A 6 12.79 13.48 20.35
N ALA A 7 14.09 13.60 20.07
CA ALA A 7 14.75 12.89 18.98
C ALA A 7 15.42 11.62 19.51
N VAL A 8 15.05 10.46 18.96
CA VAL A 8 15.58 9.15 19.36
C VAL A 8 16.22 8.48 18.13
N PRO A 9 17.52 8.20 18.13
CA PRO A 9 18.13 7.37 17.10
C PRO A 9 17.61 5.94 17.21
N VAL A 10 17.27 5.33 16.09
CA VAL A 10 16.78 3.94 15.99
C VAL A 10 17.45 3.23 14.82
N SER A 11 17.87 1.99 15.06
CA SER A 11 18.26 1.05 14.00
C SER A 11 17.00 0.44 13.40
N VAL A 12 16.71 0.77 12.15
CA VAL A 12 15.62 0.16 11.38
C VAL A 12 16.17 -1.00 10.56
N VAL A 13 15.53 -2.16 10.66
CA VAL A 13 15.77 -3.28 9.74
C VAL A 13 14.85 -3.10 8.54
N VAL A 14 15.42 -2.93 7.36
CA VAL A 14 14.65 -2.84 6.11
C VAL A 14 14.70 -4.19 5.44
N GLU A 15 13.52 -4.81 5.32
CA GLU A 15 13.33 -6.10 4.66
C GLU A 15 13.75 -6.00 3.19
N THR A 16 15.00 -6.37 2.95
CA THR A 16 15.67 -6.47 1.67
C THR A 16 16.37 -7.83 1.65
N LYS A 17 16.86 -8.29 0.50
CA LYS A 17 17.63 -9.52 0.40
C LYS A 17 19.01 -9.18 -0.19
N PRO A 18 20.09 -9.12 0.61
CA PRO A 18 20.15 -9.31 2.08
C PRO A 18 19.46 -8.17 2.85
N GLU A 19 19.08 -8.43 4.11
CA GLU A 19 18.52 -7.40 4.99
C GLU A 19 19.54 -6.28 5.23
N VAL A 20 19.06 -5.04 5.27
CA VAL A 20 19.90 -3.88 5.52
C VAL A 20 19.42 -3.19 6.80
N ARG A 21 20.37 -2.89 7.68
CA ARG A 21 20.13 -2.06 8.86
C ARG A 21 20.53 -0.62 8.56
N VAL A 22 19.65 0.31 8.89
CA VAL A 22 19.90 1.74 8.72
C VAL A 22 19.56 2.50 9.99
N GLU A 23 20.43 3.43 10.35
CA GLU A 23 20.14 4.38 11.42
C GLU A 23 19.18 5.46 10.93
N ARG A 24 18.15 5.73 11.74
CA ARG A 24 17.15 6.78 11.52
C ARG A 24 16.92 7.51 12.83
N THR A 25 16.35 8.71 12.77
CA THR A 25 15.98 9.46 13.97
C THR A 25 14.47 9.58 14.02
N LEU A 26 13.82 8.99 15.01
CA LEU A 26 12.41 9.24 15.30
C LEU A 26 12.29 10.54 16.08
N ILE A 27 11.38 11.40 15.65
CA ILE A 27 11.00 12.62 16.36
C ILE A 27 9.64 12.38 16.97
N PHE A 28 9.61 12.29 18.29
CA PHE A 28 8.39 12.22 19.06
C PHE A 28 7.95 13.64 19.43
N GLN A 29 6.71 13.95 19.12
CA GLN A 29 6.09 15.24 19.43
C GLN A 29 4.85 14.98 20.28
N ARG A 30 4.74 15.73 21.38
CA ARG A 30 3.45 15.86 22.07
C ARG A 30 2.57 16.79 21.22
N PRO A 31 1.39 16.35 20.74
CA PRO A 31 0.50 17.19 19.97
C PRO A 31 0.04 18.39 20.81
N ALA A 32 -0.13 19.54 20.17
CA ALA A 32 -0.59 20.77 20.84
C ALA A 32 -2.02 20.63 21.40
N ILE A 33 -2.83 19.76 20.79
CA ILE A 33 -4.21 19.48 21.19
C ILE A 33 -4.40 17.96 21.26
N GLY A 34 -4.96 17.49 22.37
CA GLY A 34 -5.33 16.09 22.59
C GLY A 34 -4.28 15.27 23.35
N PRO A 35 -4.69 14.14 23.95
CA PRO A 35 -3.77 13.17 24.53
C PRO A 35 -3.06 12.37 23.41
N GLY A 36 -1.82 11.97 23.67
CA GLY A 36 -1.07 11.06 22.81
C GLY A 36 0.36 11.49 22.52
N LEU A 37 1.14 10.57 21.97
CA LEU A 37 2.47 10.80 21.43
C LEU A 37 2.36 10.66 19.92
N ARG A 38 2.70 11.71 19.17
CA ARG A 38 2.90 11.60 17.72
C ARG A 38 4.37 11.35 17.46
N TRP A 39 4.66 10.65 16.38
CA TRP A 39 6.03 10.46 15.95
C TRP A 39 6.12 10.68 14.45
N THR A 40 7.31 11.08 14.02
CA THR A 40 7.70 11.16 12.61
C THR A 40 9.14 10.69 12.48
N VAL A 41 9.56 10.37 11.27
CA VAL A 41 10.94 10.02 10.97
C VAL A 41 11.62 11.27 10.46
N ARG A 42 12.71 11.69 11.11
CA ARG A 42 13.59 12.69 10.55
C ARG A 42 14.42 12.04 9.46
N GLY A 43 14.05 12.30 8.22
CA GLY A 43 14.83 11.84 7.09
C GLY A 43 14.24 12.33 5.79
N TYR A 44 15.07 12.98 5.00
CA TYR A 44 14.85 13.18 3.59
C TYR A 44 16.15 12.83 2.87
N ALA A 45 16.06 12.29 1.66
CA ALA A 45 17.21 12.16 0.79
C ALA A 45 17.28 13.42 -0.08
N VAL A 46 18.44 14.07 -0.12
CA VAL A 46 18.72 15.18 -1.04
C VAL A 46 19.65 14.69 -2.13
N GLY A 47 19.42 15.13 -3.35
CA GLY A 47 20.33 14.87 -4.44
C GLY A 47 19.93 15.63 -5.69
N LYS A 48 20.42 15.14 -6.82
CA LYS A 48 20.05 15.64 -8.14
C LYS A 48 19.27 14.59 -8.90
N LEU A 49 18.20 15.02 -9.54
CA LEU A 49 17.38 14.21 -10.43
C LEU A 49 17.65 14.64 -11.87
N ASP A 50 18.05 13.69 -12.71
CA ASP A 50 18.27 13.94 -14.14
C ASP A 50 16.92 13.90 -14.88
N LEU A 51 16.60 15.00 -15.59
CA LEU A 51 15.43 15.11 -16.45
C LEU A 51 15.89 15.51 -17.85
N ASP A 52 16.15 14.52 -18.72
CA ASP A 52 16.73 14.67 -20.07
C ASP A 52 18.16 15.21 -20.09
N GLY A 53 19.06 14.66 -19.28
CA GLY A 53 20.46 15.12 -19.20
C GLY A 53 20.64 16.44 -18.43
N GLU A 54 19.55 17.02 -17.96
CA GLU A 54 19.55 18.24 -17.16
C GLU A 54 19.35 17.88 -15.69
N PRO A 55 20.30 18.21 -14.80
CA PRO A 55 20.17 17.92 -13.38
C PRO A 55 19.28 18.96 -12.68
N TYR A 56 18.42 18.49 -11.78
CA TYR A 56 17.54 19.30 -10.93
C TYR A 56 17.75 18.96 -9.47
N ASP A 57 17.78 19.94 -8.58
CA ASP A 57 17.86 19.67 -7.14
C ASP A 57 16.55 19.04 -6.68
N ALA A 58 16.66 17.97 -5.89
CA ALA A 58 15.51 17.17 -5.49
C ALA A 58 15.60 16.67 -4.05
N ILE A 59 14.43 16.55 -3.42
CA ILE A 59 14.26 16.01 -2.07
C ILE A 59 13.25 14.87 -2.12
N LEU A 60 13.59 13.71 -1.56
CA LEU A 60 12.66 12.63 -1.32
C LEU A 60 12.36 12.54 0.19
N ALA A 61 11.08 12.67 0.55
CA ALA A 61 10.61 12.64 1.92
C ALA A 61 9.66 11.45 2.14
N ASP A 62 9.81 10.82 3.31
CA ASP A 62 8.92 9.76 3.81
C ASP A 62 7.58 10.38 4.22
N GLY A 63 6.55 10.15 3.40
CA GLY A 63 5.27 10.86 3.54
C GLY A 63 4.26 10.14 4.43
N ASN A 64 4.48 8.86 4.74
CA ASN A 64 3.67 8.09 5.68
C ASN A 64 4.43 7.76 6.99
N ALA A 65 5.63 8.30 7.16
CA ALA A 65 6.50 8.08 8.31
C ALA A 65 6.83 6.60 8.55
N ASN A 66 6.92 5.76 7.50
CA ASN A 66 7.18 4.34 7.64
C ASN A 66 8.68 3.97 7.62
N VAL A 67 9.57 4.95 7.83
CA VAL A 67 11.05 4.86 7.88
C VAL A 67 11.72 4.45 6.56
N THR A 68 10.95 4.32 5.47
CA THR A 68 11.44 3.95 4.14
C THR A 68 11.04 4.97 3.08
N PHE A 69 11.74 4.94 1.94
CA PHE A 69 11.62 5.94 0.87
C PHE A 69 11.29 5.26 -0.46
N GLY A 70 10.07 4.78 -0.62
CA GLY A 70 9.64 4.08 -1.81
C GLY A 70 8.15 3.74 -1.82
N THR A 71 7.38 4.30 -0.89
CA THR A 71 5.94 4.10 -0.81
C THR A 71 5.27 4.99 -1.84
N ILE A 72 4.97 4.41 -3.01
CA ILE A 72 4.25 5.07 -4.09
C ILE A 72 2.93 5.66 -3.58
N GLY A 73 2.59 6.87 -4.02
CA GLY A 73 1.42 7.66 -3.62
C GLY A 73 1.52 8.32 -2.23
N ARG A 74 2.34 7.77 -1.32
CA ARG A 74 2.46 8.26 0.05
C ARG A 74 3.70 9.13 0.24
N ASP A 75 4.85 8.70 -0.24
CA ASP A 75 6.08 9.48 -0.18
C ASP A 75 5.99 10.71 -1.08
N ARG A 76 6.84 11.70 -0.81
CA ARG A 76 6.84 12.98 -1.51
C ARG A 76 8.19 13.22 -2.16
N VAL A 77 8.19 13.50 -3.46
CA VAL A 77 9.35 14.05 -4.15
C VAL A 77 9.15 15.54 -4.35
N TRP A 78 10.19 16.31 -4.07
CA TRP A 78 10.28 17.72 -4.38
C TRP A 78 11.36 17.90 -5.44
N ILE A 79 11.10 18.73 -6.44
CA ILE A 79 12.03 18.98 -7.55
C ILE A 79 12.02 20.48 -7.82
N ASP A 80 13.17 21.16 -7.70
CA ASP A 80 13.34 22.58 -8.00
C ASP A 80 13.31 22.80 -9.52
N LEU A 81 12.12 22.72 -10.10
CA LEU A 81 11.88 22.74 -11.55
C LEU A 81 12.21 24.11 -12.14
N ASN A 82 12.09 25.19 -11.37
CA ASN A 82 12.36 26.55 -11.81
C ASN A 82 13.82 27.00 -11.58
N ARG A 83 14.61 26.25 -10.81
CA ARG A 83 16.02 26.48 -10.46
C ARG A 83 16.26 27.76 -9.64
N ASP A 84 15.33 28.11 -8.77
CA ASP A 84 15.43 29.27 -7.89
C ASP A 84 16.07 28.95 -6.51
N GLY A 85 16.40 27.67 -6.28
CA GLY A 85 16.98 27.17 -5.04
C GLY A 85 15.98 27.04 -3.89
N ARG A 86 14.68 27.17 -4.17
CA ARG A 86 13.58 26.95 -3.24
C ARG A 86 12.67 25.87 -3.79
N PHE A 87 11.82 25.33 -2.92
CA PHE A 87 10.85 24.31 -3.28
C PHE A 87 9.45 24.84 -3.02
N ASP A 88 8.66 25.03 -4.08
CA ASP A 88 7.27 25.48 -4.01
C ASP A 88 6.32 24.30 -3.74
N ALA A 89 5.56 24.36 -2.65
CA ALA A 89 4.68 23.26 -2.23
C ALA A 89 3.50 22.98 -3.17
N LEU A 90 3.13 23.92 -4.04
CA LEU A 90 2.00 23.78 -4.96
C LEU A 90 2.43 23.27 -6.33
N THR A 91 3.65 23.59 -6.75
CA THR A 91 4.11 23.36 -8.13
C THR A 91 5.32 22.43 -8.24
N GLU A 92 6.04 22.20 -7.14
CA GLU A 92 7.29 21.43 -7.11
C GLU A 92 7.25 20.26 -6.15
N GLN A 93 6.11 20.00 -5.52
CA GLN A 93 5.86 18.82 -4.69
C GLN A 93 4.97 17.83 -5.42
N PHE A 94 5.40 16.56 -5.48
CA PHE A 94 4.66 15.48 -6.12
C PHE A 94 4.60 14.25 -5.20
N PRO A 95 3.47 13.54 -5.13
CA PRO A 95 3.46 12.18 -4.61
C PRO A 95 4.38 11.28 -5.45
N LEU A 96 5.14 10.41 -4.79
CA LEU A 96 6.00 9.45 -5.48
C LEU A 96 5.16 8.56 -6.41
N GLY A 97 5.61 8.37 -7.65
CA GLY A 97 4.88 7.63 -8.67
C GLY A 97 3.74 8.39 -9.34
N LYS A 98 3.42 9.62 -8.94
CA LYS A 98 2.57 10.49 -9.77
C LYS A 98 3.40 11.16 -10.86
N PRO A 99 2.80 11.43 -12.04
CA PRO A 99 3.53 12.02 -13.17
C PRO A 99 4.05 13.42 -12.85
N VAL A 100 5.31 13.68 -13.21
CA VAL A 100 5.95 15.00 -13.17
C VAL A 100 6.04 15.53 -14.60
N ARG A 101 5.43 16.68 -14.87
CA ARG A 101 5.49 17.31 -16.18
C ARG A 101 6.61 18.34 -16.25
N LYS A 102 7.42 18.28 -17.31
CA LYS A 102 8.45 19.27 -17.65
C LYS A 102 8.32 19.59 -19.14
N GLY A 103 7.78 20.77 -19.45
CA GLY A 103 7.39 21.12 -20.83
C GLY A 103 6.33 20.16 -21.36
N ASP A 104 6.63 19.49 -22.48
CA ASP A 104 5.75 18.50 -23.10
C ASP A 104 6.03 17.05 -22.69
N ARG A 105 7.09 16.83 -21.91
CA ARG A 105 7.47 15.51 -21.44
C ARG A 105 6.92 15.23 -20.06
N ILE A 106 6.68 13.94 -19.82
CA ILE A 106 6.15 13.43 -18.57
C ILE A 106 7.16 12.42 -18.03
N TYR A 107 7.45 12.52 -16.74
CA TYR A 107 8.39 11.66 -16.04
C TYR A 107 7.71 10.97 -14.87
N VAL A 108 8.19 9.77 -14.56
CA VAL A 108 7.82 9.03 -13.36
C VAL A 108 9.05 8.89 -12.49
N VAL A 109 8.97 9.39 -11.26
CA VAL A 109 10.06 9.28 -10.29
C VAL A 109 9.96 7.96 -9.55
N ARG A 110 11.08 7.25 -9.48
CA ARG A 110 11.24 5.97 -8.78
C ARG A 110 12.28 6.11 -7.69
N SER A 111 12.07 5.38 -6.61
CA SER A 111 13.04 5.20 -5.54
C SER A 111 13.04 3.76 -5.06
N ASN A 112 14.18 3.29 -4.56
CA ASN A 112 14.22 2.08 -3.74
C ASN A 112 13.97 2.42 -2.26
N ARG A 113 13.60 1.43 -1.43
CA ARG A 113 13.22 1.62 -0.01
C ARG A 113 14.21 2.44 0.83
N LEU A 114 15.48 2.51 0.44
CA LEU A 114 16.54 3.21 1.18
C LEU A 114 16.90 4.58 0.60
N ALA A 115 16.26 5.01 -0.47
CA ALA A 115 16.63 6.20 -1.27
C ALA A 115 18.09 6.21 -1.75
N THR A 116 18.74 5.05 -1.86
CA THR A 116 20.10 4.97 -2.41
C THR A 116 20.12 5.02 -3.94
N LYS A 117 18.96 4.81 -4.57
CA LYS A 117 18.77 4.98 -6.00
C LYS A 117 17.43 5.68 -6.23
N VAL A 118 17.51 6.92 -6.71
CA VAL A 118 16.37 7.70 -7.17
C VAL A 118 16.60 8.03 -8.64
N SER A 119 15.57 7.86 -9.47
CA SER A 119 15.66 8.12 -10.90
C SER A 119 14.34 8.59 -11.45
N ALA A 120 14.36 9.51 -12.41
CA ALA A 120 13.21 9.84 -13.22
C ALA A 120 13.30 9.10 -14.55
N VAL A 121 12.19 8.53 -14.99
CA VAL A 121 12.10 7.86 -16.29
C VAL A 121 11.05 8.59 -17.12
N ALA A 122 11.43 8.97 -18.34
CA ALA A 122 10.49 9.57 -19.28
C ALA A 122 9.41 8.55 -19.65
N ARG A 123 8.16 8.97 -19.56
CA ARG A 123 6.99 8.18 -19.95
C ARG A 123 6.78 8.31 -21.45
N GLU A 124 6.72 7.19 -22.15
CA GLU A 124 6.36 7.18 -23.57
C GLU A 124 4.89 7.64 -23.74
N PRO A 125 4.59 8.40 -24.80
CA PRO A 125 3.22 8.82 -25.08
C PRO A 125 2.37 7.62 -25.53
N GLY A 126 1.06 7.69 -25.27
CA GLY A 126 0.10 6.67 -25.70
C GLY A 126 -0.65 6.05 -24.53
N GLU A 127 -1.92 5.77 -24.76
CA GLU A 127 -2.86 5.27 -23.75
C GLU A 127 -3.55 4.01 -24.27
N GLY A 128 -3.81 3.09 -23.36
CA GLY A 128 -4.80 2.03 -23.53
C GLY A 128 -5.90 2.20 -22.49
N LYS A 129 -6.60 1.12 -22.19
CA LYS A 129 -7.66 1.11 -21.18
C LYS A 129 -7.54 -0.09 -20.26
N ILE A 130 -7.92 0.10 -18.99
CA ILE A 130 -8.13 -1.00 -18.05
C ILE A 130 -9.60 -1.02 -17.65
N ARG A 131 -10.23 -2.19 -17.71
CA ARG A 131 -11.54 -2.46 -17.11
C ARG A 131 -11.35 -3.41 -15.93
N LEU A 132 -11.87 -3.00 -14.77
CA LEU A 132 -11.95 -3.87 -13.60
C LEU A 132 -13.32 -4.55 -13.60
N GLU A 133 -13.35 -5.87 -13.44
CA GLU A 133 -14.59 -6.66 -13.37
C GLU A 133 -14.57 -7.48 -12.07
N LEU A 134 -15.72 -7.66 -11.42
CA LEU A 134 -15.81 -8.55 -10.27
C LEU A 134 -16.07 -9.97 -10.77
N ALA A 135 -15.32 -10.95 -10.25
CA ALA A 135 -15.52 -12.36 -10.60
C ALA A 135 -16.87 -12.93 -10.11
N HIS A 136 -17.51 -12.25 -9.15
CA HIS A 136 -18.78 -12.64 -8.56
C HIS A 136 -19.77 -11.48 -8.61
N ASP A 137 -21.06 -11.81 -8.77
CA ASP A 137 -22.14 -10.82 -8.68
C ASP A 137 -22.25 -10.32 -7.24
N MET A 138 -21.58 -9.20 -6.98
CA MET A 138 -21.54 -8.54 -5.69
C MET A 138 -21.97 -7.10 -5.87
N LYS A 139 -22.94 -6.67 -5.07
CA LYS A 139 -23.40 -5.28 -5.06
C LYS A 139 -22.34 -4.39 -4.41
N VAL A 140 -21.50 -3.78 -5.24
CA VAL A 140 -20.47 -2.83 -4.82
C VAL A 140 -21.01 -1.40 -4.87
N GLU A 141 -20.88 -0.69 -3.76
CA GLU A 141 -21.23 0.74 -3.69
C GLU A 141 -20.07 1.63 -4.13
N LYS A 142 -18.85 1.24 -3.78
CA LYS A 142 -17.63 1.98 -4.07
C LYS A 142 -16.49 0.99 -4.24
N VAL A 143 -15.66 1.23 -5.25
CA VAL A 143 -14.37 0.57 -5.42
C VAL A 143 -13.29 1.65 -5.48
N SER A 144 -12.10 1.33 -5.01
CA SER A 144 -10.89 2.11 -5.32
C SER A 144 -9.72 1.15 -5.45
N ALA A 145 -9.16 1.07 -6.64
CA ALA A 145 -7.99 0.24 -6.93
C ALA A 145 -6.78 1.13 -7.23
N GLU A 146 -5.68 0.89 -6.51
CA GLU A 146 -4.38 1.50 -6.79
C GLU A 146 -3.58 0.51 -7.65
N LEU A 147 -3.31 0.87 -8.91
CA LEU A 147 -2.49 0.13 -9.84
C LEU A 147 -1.12 0.80 -9.98
N ILE A 148 -0.07 -0.02 -10.00
CA ILE A 148 1.31 0.47 -10.17
C ILE A 148 1.88 -0.11 -11.46
N SER A 149 2.37 0.76 -12.34
CA SER A 149 3.04 0.35 -13.57
C SER A 149 4.46 -0.17 -13.32
N ASP A 150 5.07 -0.84 -14.30
CA ASP A 150 6.48 -1.22 -14.26
C ASP A 150 7.44 -0.02 -14.23
N LEU A 151 6.98 1.15 -14.67
CA LEU A 151 7.68 2.43 -14.49
C LEU A 151 7.53 2.99 -13.06
N GLY A 152 6.67 2.41 -12.23
CA GLY A 152 6.35 2.90 -10.88
C GLY A 152 5.29 3.99 -10.86
N GLU A 153 4.50 4.14 -11.92
CA GLU A 153 3.42 5.13 -12.01
C GLU A 153 2.18 4.64 -11.27
N LEU A 154 1.60 5.48 -10.42
CA LEU A 154 0.37 5.20 -9.69
C LEU A 154 -0.86 5.67 -10.47
N VAL A 155 -1.70 4.71 -10.83
CA VAL A 155 -3.02 4.92 -11.41
C VAL A 155 -4.08 4.49 -10.41
N GLU A 156 -5.11 5.32 -10.23
CA GLU A 156 -6.26 5.01 -9.39
C GLU A 156 -7.48 4.76 -10.28
N ILE A 157 -8.20 3.67 -10.03
CA ILE A 157 -9.43 3.31 -10.74
C ILE A 157 -10.54 3.12 -9.71
N ASP A 158 -11.56 3.98 -9.77
CA ASP A 158 -12.67 4.01 -8.81
C ASP A 158 -14.00 3.50 -9.39
N SER A 159 -13.93 2.68 -10.45
CA SER A 159 -15.11 2.10 -11.10
C SER A 159 -14.90 0.64 -11.51
N ILE A 160 -15.94 -0.17 -11.33
CA ILE A 160 -16.09 -1.50 -11.91
C ILE A 160 -16.84 -1.39 -13.25
N ASP A 161 -16.60 -2.33 -14.17
CA ASP A 161 -17.24 -2.50 -15.49
C ASP A 161 -17.13 -1.31 -16.45
N LYS A 162 -16.32 -0.31 -16.10
CA LYS A 162 -16.02 0.86 -16.93
C LYS A 162 -14.55 0.87 -17.30
N ALA A 163 -14.29 0.85 -18.61
CA ALA A 163 -12.95 1.02 -19.14
C ALA A 163 -12.39 2.41 -18.81
N THR A 164 -11.26 2.45 -18.11
CA THR A 164 -10.57 3.66 -17.67
C THR A 164 -9.30 3.86 -18.51
N PRO A 165 -9.11 5.03 -19.14
CA PRO A 165 -7.87 5.34 -19.87
C PRO A 165 -6.68 5.34 -18.92
N VAL A 166 -5.60 4.68 -19.32
CA VAL A 166 -4.34 4.63 -18.57
C VAL A 166 -3.17 4.72 -19.55
N PRO A 167 -1.98 5.19 -19.13
CA PRO A 167 -0.79 5.07 -19.96
C PRO A 167 -0.58 3.61 -20.40
N HIS A 168 -0.04 3.40 -21.58
CA HIS A 168 0.34 2.04 -21.97
C HIS A 168 1.47 1.53 -21.06
N GLY A 169 1.51 0.22 -20.85
CA GLY A 169 2.51 -0.44 -20.01
C GLY A 169 1.93 -1.62 -19.25
N THR A 170 2.75 -2.16 -18.36
CA THR A 170 2.40 -3.32 -17.55
C THR A 170 2.08 -2.89 -16.13
N TYR A 171 0.95 -3.33 -15.60
CA TYR A 171 0.41 -2.92 -14.30
C TYR A 171 0.21 -4.11 -13.37
N TYR A 172 0.30 -3.86 -12.06
CA TYR A 172 -0.22 -4.76 -11.03
C TYR A 172 -1.08 -3.98 -10.03
N ILE A 173 -2.06 -4.66 -9.42
CA ILE A 173 -2.87 -4.07 -8.35
C ILE A 173 -2.05 -4.07 -7.07
N ALA A 174 -1.79 -2.88 -6.52
CA ALA A 174 -1.07 -2.69 -5.28
C ALA A 174 -2.02 -2.67 -4.07
N SER A 175 -3.19 -2.07 -4.22
CA SER A 175 -4.23 -1.99 -3.20
C SER A 175 -5.60 -2.03 -3.87
N LEU A 176 -6.58 -2.64 -3.20
CA LEU A 176 -7.97 -2.65 -3.60
C LEU A 176 -8.85 -2.43 -2.38
N VAL A 177 -9.66 -1.38 -2.40
CA VAL A 177 -10.65 -1.08 -1.38
C VAL A 177 -12.03 -1.27 -1.99
N ILE A 178 -12.89 -2.02 -1.32
CA ILE A 178 -14.28 -2.27 -1.75
C ILE A 178 -15.21 -1.93 -0.60
N LYS A 179 -16.26 -1.17 -0.92
CA LYS A 179 -17.40 -0.94 -0.05
C LYS A 179 -18.62 -1.69 -0.60
N THR A 180 -19.25 -2.46 0.26
CA THR A 180 -20.52 -3.15 -0.04
C THR A 180 -21.55 -2.82 1.05
N THR A 181 -22.81 -3.21 0.83
CA THR A 181 -23.83 -3.23 1.87
C THR A 181 -24.22 -4.67 2.15
N GLY A 182 -24.10 -5.06 3.42
CA GLY A 182 -24.47 -6.39 3.88
C GLY A 182 -25.98 -6.60 3.91
N ASP A 183 -26.41 -7.84 4.08
CA ASP A 183 -27.83 -8.20 4.14
C ASP A 183 -28.56 -7.55 5.33
N ASP A 184 -27.82 -7.19 6.38
CA ASP A 184 -28.29 -6.43 7.54
C ASP A 184 -28.41 -4.92 7.29
N GLY A 185 -28.10 -4.47 6.08
CA GLY A 185 -28.09 -3.06 5.67
C GLY A 185 -26.88 -2.27 6.17
N GLN A 186 -25.92 -2.90 6.86
CA GLN A 186 -24.72 -2.21 7.32
C GLN A 186 -23.67 -2.11 6.21
N PRO A 187 -22.85 -1.04 6.16
CA PRO A 187 -21.74 -0.95 5.23
C PRO A 187 -20.61 -1.88 5.66
N TRP A 188 -20.03 -2.56 4.68
CA TRP A 188 -18.82 -3.38 4.84
C TRP A 188 -17.69 -2.79 4.01
N PHE A 189 -16.52 -2.65 4.62
CA PHE A 189 -15.30 -2.17 3.96
C PHE A 189 -14.25 -3.26 3.97
N TYR A 190 -13.77 -3.61 2.79
CA TYR A 190 -12.70 -4.58 2.58
C TYR A 190 -11.49 -3.88 2.01
N THR A 191 -10.31 -4.12 2.59
CA THR A 191 -9.03 -3.67 2.04
C THR A 191 -8.20 -4.89 1.69
N PHE A 192 -7.78 -4.99 0.44
CA PHE A 192 -6.85 -6.00 -0.05
C PHE A 192 -5.52 -5.34 -0.44
N SER A 193 -4.42 -6.05 -0.18
CA SER A 193 -3.08 -5.67 -0.63
C SER A 193 -2.56 -6.60 -1.72
N GLY A 194 -1.85 -6.07 -2.70
CA GLY A 194 -1.14 -6.85 -3.71
C GLY A 194 0.04 -7.64 -3.11
N LYS A 195 0.04 -8.97 -3.25
CA LYS A 195 1.10 -9.86 -2.73
C LYS A 195 2.08 -10.29 -3.83
N ASN A 196 1.60 -11.03 -4.85
CA ASN A 196 2.45 -11.59 -5.90
C ASN A 196 2.63 -10.70 -7.14
N ARG A 197 2.01 -9.51 -7.16
CA ARG A 197 2.12 -8.52 -8.25
C ARG A 197 1.83 -9.11 -9.63
N LYS A 198 0.72 -9.82 -9.76
CA LYS A 198 0.23 -10.31 -11.06
C LYS A 198 0.15 -9.13 -12.03
N ARG A 199 0.68 -9.37 -13.24
CA ARG A 199 0.89 -8.34 -14.24
C ARG A 199 -0.20 -8.35 -15.30
N HIS A 200 -0.60 -7.16 -15.72
CA HIS A 200 -1.60 -6.90 -16.74
C HIS A 200 -1.02 -5.93 -17.76
N ASP A 201 -0.86 -6.39 -18.99
CA ASP A 201 -0.32 -5.58 -20.08
C ASP A 201 -1.42 -4.75 -20.73
N VAL A 202 -1.13 -3.46 -20.94
CA VAL A 202 -2.02 -2.51 -21.60
C VAL A 202 -1.28 -1.92 -22.79
N ALA A 203 -1.69 -2.30 -23.99
CA ALA A 203 -1.15 -1.75 -25.23
C ALA A 203 -1.90 -0.48 -25.65
N ILE A 204 -1.27 0.33 -26.50
CA ILE A 204 -1.85 1.56 -27.03
C ILE A 204 -3.11 1.23 -27.84
N GLY A 205 -4.24 1.85 -27.50
CA GLY A 205 -5.52 1.65 -28.16
C GLY A 205 -6.28 0.38 -27.74
N ASP A 206 -5.65 -0.52 -26.99
CA ASP A 206 -6.27 -1.75 -26.50
C ASP A 206 -6.94 -1.57 -25.13
N GLU A 207 -7.77 -2.54 -24.77
CA GLU A 207 -8.42 -2.64 -23.46
C GLU A 207 -8.02 -3.94 -22.78
N ALA A 208 -7.47 -3.84 -21.57
CA ALA A 208 -7.17 -4.97 -20.71
C ALA A 208 -8.27 -5.15 -19.65
N THR A 209 -8.82 -6.35 -19.55
CA THR A 209 -9.77 -6.71 -18.49
C THR A 209 -9.04 -7.37 -17.32
N VAL A 210 -9.36 -6.92 -16.11
CA VAL A 210 -8.82 -7.47 -14.86
C VAL A 210 -9.96 -7.97 -14.00
N ALA A 211 -10.10 -9.30 -13.93
CA ALA A 211 -11.02 -9.94 -13.00
C ALA A 211 -10.50 -9.82 -11.56
N LEU A 212 -11.30 -9.20 -10.70
CA LEU A 212 -11.05 -9.00 -9.29
C LEU A 212 -11.71 -10.10 -8.47
N LEU A 213 -11.04 -10.47 -7.37
CA LEU A 213 -11.56 -11.40 -6.37
C LEU A 213 -11.91 -12.80 -6.91
N ASP A 214 -11.26 -13.23 -7.99
CA ASP A 214 -11.48 -14.56 -8.56
C ASP A 214 -10.94 -15.68 -7.64
N GLY A 215 -11.83 -16.60 -7.27
CA GLY A 215 -11.55 -17.75 -6.43
C GLY A 215 -10.92 -17.38 -5.08
N LEU A 216 -11.68 -16.76 -4.18
CA LEU A 216 -11.21 -16.45 -2.83
C LEU A 216 -11.00 -17.74 -2.00
N ASP A 217 -9.77 -17.96 -1.54
CA ASP A 217 -9.36 -19.05 -0.67
C ASP A 217 -9.02 -18.55 0.73
N MET A 218 -9.37 -19.32 1.76
CA MET A 218 -8.76 -19.19 3.08
C MET A 218 -7.55 -20.12 3.17
N ARG A 219 -6.35 -19.55 3.27
CA ARG A 219 -5.10 -20.30 3.48
C ARG A 219 -4.66 -20.14 4.92
N VAL A 220 -4.03 -21.18 5.47
CA VAL A 220 -3.54 -21.17 6.85
C VAL A 220 -2.08 -21.60 6.84
N GLU A 221 -1.20 -20.71 7.27
CA GLU A 221 0.19 -21.06 7.54
C GLU A 221 0.34 -21.47 9.00
N ILE A 222 0.89 -22.67 9.23
CA ILE A 222 1.13 -23.21 10.56
C ILE A 222 2.63 -23.27 10.79
N GLY A 223 3.12 -22.39 11.66
CA GLY A 223 4.50 -22.33 12.11
C GLY A 223 4.71 -23.22 13.32
N TYR A 224 5.50 -24.28 13.15
CA TYR A 224 5.95 -25.17 14.23
C TYR A 224 7.33 -24.72 14.74
N SER A 225 7.60 -24.90 16.03
CA SER A 225 8.92 -24.68 16.62
C SER A 225 9.94 -25.77 16.26
N GLY A 226 9.49 -26.89 15.68
CA GLY A 226 10.29 -28.08 15.35
C GLY A 226 10.09 -28.61 13.92
N LYS A 227 10.18 -29.93 13.73
CA LYS A 227 10.12 -30.63 12.42
C LYS A 227 8.68 -30.72 11.86
N ASN A 228 7.99 -29.59 11.74
CA ASN A 228 6.61 -29.52 11.22
C ASN A 228 5.59 -30.38 12.00
N GLU A 229 5.83 -30.61 13.28
CA GLU A 229 4.91 -31.31 14.19
C GLU A 229 4.75 -30.48 15.46
N ALA A 230 3.52 -30.44 15.99
CA ALA A 230 3.23 -29.83 17.28
C ALA A 230 3.25 -30.90 18.36
N LYS A 231 3.97 -30.65 19.47
CA LYS A 231 3.90 -31.52 20.65
C LYS A 231 2.87 -31.00 21.66
N PRO A 232 2.31 -31.87 22.51
CA PRO A 232 1.50 -31.43 23.63
C PRO A 232 2.24 -30.39 24.49
N GLY A 233 1.59 -29.25 24.74
CA GLY A 233 2.15 -28.14 25.51
C GLY A 233 2.98 -27.12 24.70
N GLU A 234 3.19 -27.32 23.40
CA GLU A 234 3.87 -26.34 22.55
C GLU A 234 2.91 -25.28 21.98
N THR A 235 3.38 -24.04 21.91
CA THR A 235 2.70 -22.95 21.20
C THR A 235 2.93 -23.08 19.71
N VAL A 236 1.85 -23.21 18.94
CA VAL A 236 1.89 -23.21 17.48
C VAL A 236 1.43 -21.84 16.97
N ARG A 237 2.16 -21.26 16.02
CA ARG A 237 1.71 -20.05 15.34
C ARG A 237 0.80 -20.46 14.19
N VAL A 238 -0.42 -19.96 14.18
CA VAL A 238 -1.36 -20.16 13.07
C VAL A 238 -1.67 -18.79 12.47
N GLN A 239 -1.44 -18.63 11.18
CA GLN A 239 -1.66 -17.38 10.47
C GLN A 239 -2.61 -17.63 9.28
N PRO A 240 -3.92 -17.38 9.46
CA PRO A 240 -4.86 -17.44 8.35
C PRO A 240 -4.69 -16.20 7.45
N GLU A 241 -4.87 -16.40 6.15
CA GLU A 241 -4.99 -15.33 5.16
C GLU A 241 -6.13 -15.65 4.19
N VAL A 242 -6.97 -14.66 3.86
CA VAL A 242 -7.91 -14.75 2.74
C VAL A 242 -7.22 -14.16 1.52
N VAL A 243 -7.12 -14.94 0.45
CA VAL A 243 -6.32 -14.62 -0.73
C VAL A 243 -7.06 -15.03 -1.99
N THR A 244 -6.87 -14.32 -3.09
CA THR A 244 -7.35 -14.78 -4.41
C THR A 244 -6.64 -16.06 -4.84
N SER A 245 -7.29 -16.85 -5.70
CA SER A 245 -6.79 -18.15 -6.17
C SER A 245 -5.38 -18.02 -6.76
N ASP A 246 -5.16 -16.97 -7.55
CA ASP A 246 -3.89 -16.61 -8.17
C ASP A 246 -2.86 -15.99 -7.20
N GLY A 247 -3.21 -15.80 -5.94
CA GLY A 247 -2.32 -15.23 -4.92
C GLY A 247 -2.03 -13.73 -5.08
N SER A 248 -2.72 -13.04 -5.99
CA SER A 248 -2.41 -11.64 -6.32
C SER A 248 -2.87 -10.66 -5.24
N LEU A 249 -4.00 -10.91 -4.60
CA LEU A 249 -4.59 -10.04 -3.57
C LEU A 249 -4.81 -10.80 -2.26
N VAL A 250 -4.44 -10.19 -1.14
CA VAL A 250 -4.68 -10.70 0.22
C VAL A 250 -5.52 -9.70 1.00
N LEU A 251 -6.57 -10.17 1.67
CA LEU A 251 -7.40 -9.37 2.56
C LEU A 251 -6.59 -8.93 3.78
N LYS A 252 -6.55 -7.61 4.02
CA LYS A 252 -5.81 -6.97 5.12
C LYS A 252 -6.69 -6.36 6.18
N SER A 253 -7.92 -5.97 5.85
CA SER A 253 -8.88 -5.49 6.83
C SER A 253 -10.30 -5.71 6.36
N CYS A 254 -11.19 -5.98 7.30
CA CYS A 254 -12.63 -6.02 7.10
C CYS A 254 -13.29 -5.27 8.25
N THR A 255 -14.01 -4.18 7.98
CA THR A 255 -14.72 -3.40 9.00
C THR A 255 -16.19 -3.25 8.64
N VAL A 256 -17.02 -3.17 9.68
CA VAL A 256 -18.47 -2.97 9.55
C VAL A 256 -18.85 -1.64 10.20
N GLY A 257 -19.74 -0.89 9.57
CA GLY A 257 -20.30 0.35 10.11
C GLY A 257 -19.88 1.60 9.33
N SER A 258 -19.37 2.64 10.00
CA SER A 258 -19.04 3.91 9.34
C SER A 258 -17.58 3.98 8.86
N GLU A 259 -17.35 4.67 7.73
CA GLU A 259 -16.03 4.89 7.10
C GLU A 259 -15.09 5.72 8.01
N ASP A 260 -15.63 6.44 9.01
CA ASP A 260 -14.93 7.60 9.60
C ASP A 260 -14.97 7.72 11.13
N SER A 261 -15.35 6.67 11.88
CA SER A 261 -15.60 6.84 13.32
C SER A 261 -14.84 5.87 14.22
N ARG A 262 -14.48 6.42 15.39
CA ARG A 262 -14.08 5.78 16.65
C ARG A 262 -14.99 4.62 17.13
N SER A 263 -15.94 4.17 16.31
CA SER A 263 -16.92 3.11 16.54
C SER A 263 -16.90 2.01 15.46
N SER A 264 -16.03 2.06 14.46
CA SER A 264 -15.83 0.95 13.53
C SER A 264 -15.32 -0.26 14.31
N THR A 265 -16.01 -1.40 14.20
CA THR A 265 -15.55 -2.66 14.78
C THR A 265 -14.97 -3.50 13.65
N GLU A 266 -13.74 -3.95 13.85
CA GLU A 266 -13.14 -4.95 12.97
C GLU A 266 -13.97 -6.23 13.03
N ALA A 267 -14.35 -6.77 11.86
CA ALA A 267 -15.13 -7.99 11.82
C ALA A 267 -14.28 -9.16 12.30
N ALA A 268 -14.74 -9.85 13.35
CA ALA A 268 -14.05 -10.98 13.96
C ALA A 268 -14.95 -12.23 13.95
N ALA A 269 -14.42 -13.35 13.48
CA ALA A 269 -15.04 -14.65 13.65
C ALA A 269 -14.66 -15.21 15.03
N VAL A 270 -15.59 -15.88 15.70
CA VAL A 270 -15.27 -16.62 16.93
C VAL A 270 -14.72 -17.99 16.52
N ILE A 271 -13.51 -18.30 16.96
CA ILE A 271 -12.89 -19.61 16.75
C ILE A 271 -13.13 -20.43 18.01
N LEU A 272 -13.79 -21.57 17.88
CA LEU A 272 -13.99 -22.49 19.00
C LEU A 272 -13.08 -23.70 18.81
N PHE A 273 -12.34 -24.04 19.86
CA PHE A 273 -11.65 -25.32 19.95
C PHE A 273 -12.57 -26.29 20.70
N LEU A 274 -13.00 -27.34 20.02
CA LEU A 274 -13.95 -28.32 20.54
C LEU A 274 -13.25 -29.65 20.88
N SER A 275 -13.75 -30.36 21.88
CA SER A 275 -13.40 -31.76 22.12
C SER A 275 -13.96 -32.65 21.00
N PRO A 276 -13.50 -33.90 20.86
CA PRO A 276 -14.10 -34.87 19.94
C PRO A 276 -15.60 -35.08 20.17
N GLU A 277 -16.07 -34.89 21.40
CA GLU A 277 -17.48 -34.98 21.83
C GLU A 277 -18.25 -33.66 21.62
N GLY A 278 -17.60 -32.60 21.13
CA GLY A 278 -18.21 -31.31 20.81
C GLY A 278 -18.22 -30.28 21.95
N GLU A 279 -17.59 -30.54 23.09
CA GLU A 279 -17.49 -29.55 24.17
C GLU A 279 -16.51 -28.43 23.82
N THR A 280 -16.85 -27.18 24.14
CA THR A 280 -15.92 -26.04 23.95
C THR A 280 -14.79 -26.09 24.97
N LEU A 281 -13.60 -26.45 24.51
CA LEU A 281 -12.37 -26.48 25.29
C LEU A 281 -11.66 -25.12 25.32
N SER A 282 -11.77 -24.33 24.26
CA SER A 282 -11.21 -22.97 24.20
C SER A 282 -11.95 -22.10 23.18
N ARG A 283 -11.78 -20.78 23.32
CA ARG A 283 -12.37 -19.76 22.44
C ARG A 283 -11.32 -18.73 22.06
N GLY A 284 -11.28 -18.38 20.78
CA GLY A 284 -10.52 -17.27 20.22
C GLY A 284 -11.39 -16.37 19.34
N THR A 285 -10.80 -15.29 18.86
CA THR A 285 -11.41 -14.39 17.88
C THR A 285 -10.44 -14.18 16.73
N SER A 286 -10.89 -14.29 15.48
CA SER A 286 -10.11 -13.91 14.31
C SER A 286 -10.00 -12.39 14.22
N GLY A 287 -8.93 -11.92 13.61
CA GLY A 287 -8.70 -10.50 13.31
C GLY A 287 -7.47 -10.39 12.41
N PHE A 288 -7.30 -9.22 11.82
CA PHE A 288 -6.13 -8.83 11.05
C PHE A 288 -5.10 -8.25 12.05
N GLY A 289 -4.02 -8.99 12.28
CA GLY A 289 -2.92 -8.60 13.18
C GLY A 289 -1.92 -7.64 12.55
#